data_AF-A0A8J3ZLG0-F1
#
_entry.id   AF-A0A8J3ZLG0-F1
#
_cell.length_a   1.000
_cell.length_b   1.000
_cell.length_c   1.000
_cell.angle_alpha   90.00
_cell.angle_beta   90.00
_cell.angle_gamma   90.00
#
_symmetry.space_group_name_H-M   'P 1'
#
loop_
_entity.id
_entity.type
_entity.pdbx_description
1 polymer ?
#
loop_
_entity_poly.entity_id
_entity_poly.type
_entity_poly.pdbx_seq_one_letter_code
_entity_poly.pdbx_strand_id
1 'polypeptide(L)'
;MATATVDLPAWSQRACPSGRFTFHGASTRSGTVTVTIGQVAHPDVDRDGVPETAAVLTCQTEAQVVVFDRDPAGAVTTVGQVVRTGGAVRAVFAVQADGSRVSVEVGDYRGCCGESADLPQHQWRVYAWTGQGFQQVQGPTSFPPNPNVADLSVSASDLVWGPDNGGSQRGTVTVTVRNNGPGAPARATLAFALGGDTYLYQETLHELAGWDGCTVGSENTKATCPVTVPPAGQSRTLTFELRHGTIHGTGFSSTVRVTAALPDGSPAPDPNTGDNATTFVTK
;
A
#
# COMPACT_ATOMS: atom_id res chain seq x y z
N MET A 1 -22.62 -31.45 -7.64
CA MET A 1 -22.17 -30.20 -7.00
C MET A 1 -23.24 -29.77 -6.02
N ALA A 2 -22.87 -29.32 -4.81
CA ALA A 2 -23.83 -28.86 -3.82
C ALA A 2 -24.43 -27.51 -4.25
N THR A 3 -25.69 -27.27 -3.88
CA THR A 3 -26.41 -26.02 -4.13
C THR A 3 -27.07 -25.52 -2.86
N ALA A 4 -27.01 -24.21 -2.61
CA ALA A 4 -27.69 -23.58 -1.49
C ALA A 4 -28.25 -22.23 -1.91
N THR A 5 -29.49 -21.92 -1.53
CA THR A 5 -30.10 -20.60 -1.72
C THR A 5 -30.07 -19.85 -0.40
N VAL A 6 -29.56 -18.63 -0.41
CA VAL A 6 -29.40 -17.76 0.76
C VAL A 6 -29.81 -16.34 0.42
N ASP A 7 -30.05 -15.49 1.43
CA ASP A 7 -30.29 -14.06 1.23
C ASP A 7 -29.00 -13.28 1.49
N LEU A 8 -28.41 -12.70 0.44
CA LEU A 8 -27.17 -11.95 0.54
C LEU A 8 -27.42 -10.50 0.99
N PRO A 9 -26.71 -10.01 2.03
CA PRO A 9 -26.71 -8.60 2.37
C PRO A 9 -26.19 -7.73 1.22
N ALA A 10 -26.58 -6.45 1.22
CA ALA A 10 -26.15 -5.50 0.20
C ALA A 10 -24.65 -5.21 0.24
N TRP A 11 -24.04 -5.25 -0.95
CA TRP A 11 -22.68 -4.78 -1.26
C TRP A 11 -22.66 -3.27 -1.45
N SER A 12 -21.47 -2.65 -1.49
CA SER A 12 -21.37 -1.23 -1.86
C SER A 12 -21.39 -1.03 -3.38
N GLN A 13 -20.83 -1.99 -4.13
CA GLN A 13 -20.88 -2.06 -5.58
C GLN A 13 -22.20 -2.67 -6.07
N ARG A 14 -22.93 -1.89 -6.88
CA ARG A 14 -24.22 -2.30 -7.47
C ARG A 14 -24.14 -3.53 -8.38
N ALA A 15 -22.96 -3.85 -8.91
CA ALA A 15 -22.77 -5.02 -9.77
C ALA A 15 -22.84 -6.34 -8.98
N CYS A 16 -22.63 -6.31 -7.67
CA CYS A 16 -22.66 -7.49 -6.82
C CYS A 16 -24.10 -7.84 -6.39
N PRO A 17 -24.53 -9.11 -6.52
CA PRO A 17 -25.92 -9.48 -6.27
C PRO A 17 -26.26 -9.40 -4.78
N SER A 18 -27.47 -8.93 -4.47
CA SER A 18 -28.02 -8.88 -3.10
C SER A 18 -29.43 -9.45 -3.08
N GLY A 19 -29.91 -9.81 -1.88
CA GLY A 19 -31.14 -10.57 -1.70
C GLY A 19 -30.95 -12.04 -2.07
N ARG A 20 -32.04 -12.70 -2.48
CA ARG A 20 -32.07 -14.14 -2.73
C ARG A 20 -31.09 -14.55 -3.83
N PHE A 21 -30.11 -15.37 -3.47
CA PHE A 21 -29.02 -15.82 -4.33
C PHE A 21 -28.80 -17.32 -4.18
N THR A 22 -28.52 -18.02 -5.28
CA THR A 22 -28.25 -19.46 -5.25
C THR A 22 -26.80 -19.73 -5.60
N PHE A 23 -26.07 -20.31 -4.66
CA PHE A 23 -24.72 -20.82 -4.89
C PHE A 23 -24.77 -22.19 -5.54
N HIS A 24 -23.87 -22.40 -6.51
CA HIS A 24 -23.56 -23.66 -7.15
C HIS A 24 -22.10 -24.01 -6.86
N GLY A 25 -21.86 -24.69 -5.73
CA GLY A 25 -20.50 -24.90 -5.19
C GLY A 25 -19.93 -23.63 -4.54
N ALA A 26 -18.60 -23.53 -4.49
CA ALA A 26 -17.90 -22.43 -3.82
C ALA A 26 -17.84 -21.13 -4.63
N SER A 27 -18.24 -21.14 -5.90
CA SER A 27 -18.16 -19.97 -6.77
C SER A 27 -19.33 -19.97 -7.73
N THR A 28 -19.99 -18.82 -7.90
CA THR A 28 -21.17 -18.71 -8.77
C THR A 28 -21.17 -17.40 -9.52
N ARG A 29 -21.34 -17.51 -10.84
CA ARG A 29 -21.40 -16.36 -11.74
C ARG A 29 -22.78 -15.72 -11.69
N SER A 30 -22.80 -14.40 -11.59
CA SER A 30 -24.00 -13.55 -11.64
C SER A 30 -23.76 -12.43 -12.64
N GLY A 31 -24.23 -12.60 -13.88
CA GLY A 31 -23.92 -11.67 -14.98
C GLY A 31 -22.42 -11.60 -15.26
N THR A 32 -21.83 -10.41 -15.04
CA THR A 32 -20.41 -10.13 -15.27
C THR A 32 -19.53 -10.34 -14.04
N VAL A 33 -20.13 -10.58 -12.86
CA VAL A 33 -19.40 -10.80 -11.61
C VAL A 33 -19.48 -12.26 -11.18
N THR A 34 -18.55 -12.66 -10.31
CA THR A 34 -18.54 -13.96 -9.66
C THR A 34 -18.54 -13.73 -8.16
N VAL A 35 -19.46 -14.40 -7.46
CA VAL A 35 -19.49 -14.44 -6.00
C VAL A 35 -18.82 -15.72 -5.55
N THR A 36 -17.84 -15.60 -4.66
CA THR A 36 -17.06 -16.75 -4.17
C THR A 36 -17.21 -16.88 -2.66
N ILE A 37 -17.33 -18.12 -2.19
CA ILE A 37 -17.23 -18.51 -0.79
C ILE A 37 -15.75 -18.83 -0.52
N GLY A 38 -15.12 -18.03 0.33
CA GLY A 38 -13.74 -18.21 0.78
C GLY A 38 -13.68 -19.10 2.02
N GLN A 39 -12.96 -18.62 3.05
CA GLN A 39 -12.92 -19.30 4.34
C GLN A 39 -14.30 -19.37 5.00
N VAL A 40 -14.49 -20.44 5.78
CA VAL A 40 -15.67 -20.66 6.61
C VAL A 40 -15.25 -21.01 8.04
N ALA A 41 -16.06 -20.62 9.01
CA ALA A 41 -15.95 -20.99 10.41
C ALA A 41 -17.32 -21.38 10.96
N HIS A 42 -17.33 -22.14 12.06
CA HIS A 42 -18.55 -22.70 12.66
C HIS A 42 -18.74 -22.28 14.12
N PRO A 43 -19.10 -21.00 14.37
CA PRO A 43 -19.49 -20.52 15.70
C PRO A 43 -20.91 -20.99 16.06
N ASP A 44 -21.25 -20.98 17.35
CA ASP A 44 -22.62 -21.16 17.88
C ASP A 44 -23.13 -19.78 18.36
N VAL A 45 -23.50 -18.91 17.42
CA VAL A 45 -23.69 -17.47 17.66
C VAL A 45 -24.93 -17.15 18.47
N ASP A 46 -25.95 -18.00 18.41
CA ASP A 46 -27.19 -17.82 19.15
C ASP A 46 -27.26 -18.67 20.45
N ARG A 47 -26.32 -19.60 20.63
CA ARG A 47 -26.14 -20.46 21.82
C ARG A 47 -27.23 -21.50 21.98
N ASP A 48 -27.78 -22.01 20.89
CA ASP A 48 -28.71 -23.13 20.91
C ASP A 48 -28.00 -24.51 20.94
N GLY A 49 -26.67 -24.52 20.80
CA GLY A 49 -25.84 -25.72 20.79
C GLY A 49 -25.62 -26.32 19.40
N VAL A 50 -26.09 -25.67 18.34
CA VAL A 50 -25.90 -26.04 16.93
C VAL A 50 -25.02 -24.99 16.25
N PRO A 51 -23.82 -25.35 15.78
CA PRO A 51 -22.97 -24.37 15.11
C PRO A 51 -23.53 -23.89 13.76
N GLU A 52 -23.56 -22.58 13.57
CA GLU A 52 -23.85 -21.92 12.30
C GLU A 52 -22.64 -21.92 11.35
N THR A 53 -22.79 -21.28 10.19
CA THR A 53 -21.71 -21.10 9.22
C THR A 53 -21.42 -19.61 9.00
N ALA A 54 -20.30 -19.14 9.52
CA ALA A 54 -19.73 -17.83 9.17
C ALA A 54 -18.85 -17.98 7.92
N ALA A 55 -19.18 -17.29 6.84
CA ALA A 55 -18.46 -17.40 5.56
C ALA A 55 -17.94 -16.05 5.10
N VAL A 56 -16.68 -16.04 4.61
CA VAL A 56 -16.14 -14.92 3.82
C VAL A 56 -16.71 -15.02 2.41
N LEU A 57 -17.47 -14.04 2.00
CA LEU A 57 -17.97 -13.90 0.63
C LEU A 57 -17.20 -12.80 -0.08
N THR A 58 -16.77 -13.06 -1.31
CA THR A 58 -16.11 -12.05 -2.15
C THR A 58 -16.89 -11.81 -3.43
N CYS A 59 -16.91 -10.55 -3.88
CA CYS A 59 -17.46 -10.15 -5.17
C CYS A 59 -16.65 -8.97 -5.71
N GLN A 60 -16.05 -9.13 -6.88
CA GLN A 60 -15.08 -8.19 -7.44
C GLN A 60 -13.99 -7.83 -6.41
N THR A 61 -13.96 -6.57 -5.97
CA THR A 61 -12.96 -6.06 -5.02
C THR A 61 -13.52 -5.87 -3.61
N GLU A 62 -14.71 -6.38 -3.35
CA GLU A 62 -15.36 -6.34 -2.04
C GLU A 62 -15.36 -7.72 -1.39
N ALA A 63 -15.33 -7.71 -0.06
CA ALA A 63 -15.53 -8.88 0.76
C ALA A 63 -16.49 -8.56 1.91
N GLN A 64 -17.22 -9.57 2.37
CA GLN A 64 -18.04 -9.50 3.58
C GLN A 64 -18.04 -10.84 4.31
N VAL A 65 -18.21 -10.80 5.62
CA VAL A 65 -18.47 -12.00 6.43
C VAL A 65 -19.95 -12.04 6.77
N VAL A 66 -20.60 -13.15 6.46
CA VAL A 66 -22.02 -13.39 6.69
C VAL A 66 -22.20 -14.69 7.45
N VAL A 67 -23.08 -14.69 8.44
CA VAL A 67 -23.46 -15.91 9.18
C VAL A 67 -24.76 -16.46 8.62
N PHE A 68 -24.76 -17.77 8.40
CA PHE A 68 -25.89 -18.54 7.92
C PHE A 68 -26.23 -19.64 8.92
N ASP A 69 -27.51 -19.84 9.13
CA ASP A 69 -28.06 -20.91 9.97
C ASP A 69 -28.91 -21.88 9.11
N ARG A 70 -29.37 -22.98 9.69
CA ARG A 70 -30.34 -23.89 9.10
C ARG A 70 -31.62 -23.86 9.92
N ASP A 71 -32.72 -23.56 9.26
CA ASP A 71 -34.03 -23.70 9.89
C ASP A 71 -34.37 -25.17 10.22
N PRO A 72 -35.43 -25.45 10.99
CA PRO A 72 -35.83 -26.83 11.30
C PRO A 72 -36.17 -27.71 10.08
N ALA A 73 -36.45 -27.11 8.91
CA ALA A 73 -36.66 -27.83 7.66
C ALA A 73 -35.35 -28.08 6.90
N GLY A 74 -34.22 -27.61 7.42
CA GLY A 74 -32.87 -27.73 6.86
C GLY A 74 -32.55 -26.68 5.79
N ALA A 75 -33.41 -25.68 5.59
CA ALA A 75 -33.15 -24.59 4.65
C ALA A 75 -32.16 -23.60 5.24
N VAL A 76 -31.21 -23.14 4.43
CA VAL A 76 -30.19 -22.18 4.87
C VAL A 76 -30.80 -20.79 4.95
N THR A 77 -30.71 -20.17 6.12
CA THR A 77 -31.19 -18.81 6.39
C THR A 77 -30.02 -17.89 6.69
N THR A 78 -30.14 -16.61 6.34
CA THR A 78 -29.12 -15.62 6.68
C THR A 78 -29.41 -15.06 8.06
N VAL A 79 -28.49 -15.25 9.00
CA VAL A 79 -28.56 -14.66 10.34
C VAL A 79 -28.21 -13.17 10.26
N GLY A 80 -27.09 -12.83 9.63
CA GLY A 80 -26.71 -11.44 9.45
C GLY A 80 -25.31 -11.21 8.89
N GLN A 81 -25.07 -9.97 8.47
CA GLN A 81 -23.73 -9.49 8.09
C GLN A 81 -22.92 -9.17 9.35
N VAL A 82 -21.70 -9.68 9.43
CA VAL A 82 -20.76 -9.43 10.53
C VAL A 82 -19.95 -8.17 10.27
N VAL A 83 -19.30 -8.15 9.10
CA VAL A 83 -18.45 -7.03 8.65
C VAL A 83 -18.34 -7.08 7.13
N ARG A 84 -18.07 -5.94 6.51
CA ARG A 84 -17.76 -5.83 5.09
C ARG A 84 -16.60 -4.87 4.85
N THR A 85 -15.94 -5.03 3.71
CA THR A 85 -15.02 -4.02 3.19
C THR A 85 -15.77 -2.72 2.93
N GLY A 86 -15.21 -1.61 3.38
CA GLY A 86 -15.77 -0.27 3.33
C GLY A 86 -15.15 0.64 4.39
N GLY A 87 -15.11 1.94 4.13
CA GLY A 87 -14.49 2.89 5.06
C GLY A 87 -13.02 2.54 5.35
N ALA A 88 -12.68 2.35 6.63
CA ALA A 88 -11.33 1.99 7.06
C ALA A 88 -10.97 0.51 6.85
N VAL A 89 -11.95 -0.39 6.71
CA VAL A 89 -11.70 -1.81 6.43
C VAL A 89 -11.60 -1.99 4.92
N ARG A 90 -10.40 -2.26 4.40
CA ARG A 90 -10.17 -2.45 2.97
C ARG A 90 -10.07 -3.91 2.54
N ALA A 91 -9.80 -4.83 3.47
CA ALA A 91 -9.81 -6.27 3.24
C ALA A 91 -10.35 -7.06 4.43
N VAL A 92 -10.78 -8.28 4.11
CA VAL A 92 -11.08 -9.38 5.04
C VAL A 92 -10.14 -10.52 4.67
N PHE A 93 -9.28 -10.94 5.60
CA PHE A 93 -8.25 -11.96 5.37
C PHE A 93 -8.66 -13.31 5.90
N ALA A 94 -9.28 -13.35 7.08
CA ALA A 94 -9.66 -14.59 7.72
C ALA A 94 -10.91 -14.46 8.58
N VAL A 95 -11.57 -15.60 8.80
CA VAL A 95 -12.68 -15.76 9.74
C VAL A 95 -12.43 -16.96 10.64
N GLN A 96 -12.72 -16.83 11.93
CA GLN A 96 -12.59 -17.87 12.95
C GLN A 96 -13.79 -17.86 13.89
N ALA A 97 -14.11 -19.03 14.44
CA ALA A 97 -15.06 -19.17 15.53
C ALA A 97 -14.33 -18.93 16.86
N ASP A 98 -14.94 -18.13 17.74
CA ASP A 98 -14.49 -17.90 19.12
C ASP A 98 -15.66 -18.21 20.07
N GLY A 99 -15.93 -19.51 20.24
CA GLY A 99 -17.14 -19.99 20.91
C GLY A 99 -18.40 -19.49 20.21
N SER A 100 -19.18 -18.67 20.91
CA SER A 100 -20.41 -18.06 20.39
C SER A 100 -20.18 -16.76 19.60
N ARG A 101 -18.96 -16.51 19.13
CA ARG A 101 -18.55 -15.24 18.51
C ARG A 101 -17.84 -15.50 17.19
N VAL A 102 -17.83 -14.47 16.35
CA VAL A 102 -17.12 -14.46 15.07
C VAL A 102 -15.91 -13.55 15.21
N SER A 103 -14.72 -14.12 15.07
CA SER A 103 -13.48 -13.37 14.96
C SER A 103 -13.16 -13.18 13.48
N VAL A 104 -12.90 -11.94 13.07
CA VAL A 104 -12.57 -11.59 11.68
C VAL A 104 -11.25 -10.83 11.65
N GLU A 105 -10.32 -11.29 10.82
CA GLU A 105 -9.11 -10.58 10.51
C GLU A 105 -9.38 -9.60 9.36
N VAL A 106 -9.18 -8.33 9.65
CA VAL A 106 -9.38 -7.24 8.69
C VAL A 106 -8.08 -6.48 8.47
N GLY A 107 -7.95 -5.82 7.31
CA GLY A 107 -6.85 -4.87 7.07
C GLY A 107 -7.25 -3.57 6.39
N ASP A 108 -6.35 -2.60 6.48
CA ASP A 108 -6.47 -1.23 5.96
C ASP A 108 -6.01 -1.09 4.50
N TYR A 109 -5.40 -2.13 3.94
CA TYR A 109 -5.11 -2.30 2.52
C TYR A 109 -5.62 -3.66 2.02
N ARG A 110 -5.72 -3.79 0.69
CA ARG A 110 -6.31 -4.98 0.06
C ARG A 110 -5.35 -6.17 0.06
N GLY A 111 -4.05 -5.95 -0.09
CA GLY A 111 -3.07 -7.03 -0.16
C GLY A 111 -3.31 -7.96 -1.35
N CYS A 112 -3.81 -7.43 -2.47
CA CYS A 112 -4.12 -8.21 -3.68
C CYS A 112 -3.39 -7.64 -4.90
N CYS A 113 -3.48 -8.37 -6.02
CA CYS A 113 -3.36 -7.74 -7.34
C CYS A 113 -1.95 -7.16 -7.62
N GLY A 114 -0.91 -7.82 -7.09
CA GLY A 114 0.49 -7.39 -7.21
C GLY A 114 0.96 -6.46 -6.10
N GLU A 115 0.09 -6.13 -5.13
CA GLU A 115 0.51 -5.47 -3.89
C GLU A 115 1.29 -6.43 -2.99
N SER A 116 2.22 -5.88 -2.22
CA SER A 116 2.96 -6.62 -1.20
C SER A 116 2.04 -7.14 -0.10
N ALA A 117 2.34 -8.33 0.41
CA ALA A 117 1.72 -8.87 1.61
C ALA A 117 2.10 -8.08 2.88
N ASP A 118 3.18 -7.30 2.84
CA ASP A 118 3.63 -6.48 3.97
C ASP A 118 2.84 -5.17 4.09
N LEU A 119 2.13 -4.74 3.03
CA LEU A 119 1.46 -3.44 3.01
C LEU A 119 0.29 -3.35 4.00
N PRO A 120 -0.66 -4.32 4.04
CA PRO A 120 -1.77 -4.23 4.96
C PRO A 120 -1.33 -4.33 6.42
N GLN A 121 -1.91 -3.49 7.27
CA GLN A 121 -1.96 -3.74 8.69
C GLN A 121 -3.11 -4.69 9.00
N HIS A 122 -2.82 -5.73 9.76
CA HIS A 122 -3.79 -6.74 10.14
C HIS A 122 -4.28 -6.50 11.57
N GLN A 123 -5.57 -6.69 11.81
CA GLN A 123 -6.11 -6.75 13.16
C GLN A 123 -7.30 -7.70 13.23
N TRP A 124 -7.35 -8.44 14.34
CA TRP A 124 -8.50 -9.25 14.69
C TRP A 124 -9.57 -8.39 15.38
N ARG A 125 -10.81 -8.55 14.92
CA ARG A 125 -12.01 -7.96 15.53
C ARG A 125 -12.99 -9.06 15.86
N VAL A 126 -13.59 -9.02 17.05
CA VAL A 126 -14.52 -10.04 17.52
C VAL A 126 -15.92 -9.47 17.56
N TYR A 127 -16.88 -10.22 17.02
CA TYR A 127 -18.27 -9.83 16.87
C TYR A 127 -19.20 -10.82 17.57
N ALA A 128 -20.23 -10.31 18.22
CA ALA A 128 -21.27 -11.11 18.85
C ALA A 128 -22.65 -10.78 18.27
N TRP A 129 -23.50 -11.79 18.17
CA TRP A 129 -24.91 -11.63 17.82
C TRP A 129 -25.69 -11.01 18.97
N THR A 130 -26.50 -9.98 18.68
CA THR A 130 -27.30 -9.25 19.68
C THR A 130 -28.79 -9.61 19.65
N GLY A 131 -29.19 -10.54 18.77
CA GLY A 131 -30.60 -10.80 18.44
C GLY A 131 -31.13 -9.95 17.27
N GLN A 132 -30.43 -8.86 16.91
CA GLN A 132 -30.80 -7.98 15.78
C GLN A 132 -29.70 -7.88 14.72
N GLY A 133 -28.46 -8.06 15.12
CA GLY A 133 -27.29 -7.88 14.26
C GLY A 133 -26.01 -8.29 14.97
N PHE A 134 -24.91 -8.28 14.22
CA PHE A 134 -23.59 -8.46 14.81
C PHE A 134 -23.02 -7.11 15.26
N GLN A 135 -22.48 -7.08 16.47
CA GLN A 135 -21.77 -5.92 17.01
C GLN A 135 -20.34 -6.32 17.37
N GLN A 136 -19.38 -5.45 17.06
CA GLN A 136 -18.00 -5.63 17.51
C GLN A 136 -17.96 -5.51 19.04
N VAL A 137 -17.47 -6.55 19.71
CA VAL A 137 -17.37 -6.62 21.18
C VAL A 137 -15.93 -6.61 21.67
N GLN A 138 -14.95 -6.95 20.82
CA GLN A 138 -13.52 -6.90 21.17
C GLN A 138 -12.65 -6.55 19.95
N GLY A 139 -11.40 -6.16 20.21
CA GLY A 139 -10.42 -5.72 19.21
C GLY A 139 -10.54 -4.23 18.85
N PRO A 140 -9.57 -3.66 18.13
CA PRO A 140 -9.58 -2.23 17.77
C PRO A 140 -10.66 -1.89 16.73
N THR A 141 -11.23 -0.69 16.80
CA THR A 141 -12.26 -0.20 15.87
C THR A 141 -11.69 0.63 14.72
N SER A 142 -10.45 1.12 14.86
CA SER A 142 -9.69 1.86 13.84
C SER A 142 -8.34 1.19 13.60
N PHE A 143 -7.71 1.52 12.47
CA PHE A 143 -6.30 1.22 12.22
C PHE A 143 -5.45 2.40 12.68
N PRO A 144 -4.27 2.16 13.29
CA PRO A 144 -3.29 3.22 13.44
C PRO A 144 -2.80 3.69 12.06
N PRO A 145 -2.06 4.80 11.97
CA PRO A 145 -1.39 5.16 10.74
C PRO A 145 -0.49 4.03 10.22
N ASN A 146 -0.53 3.77 8.91
CA ASN A 146 0.19 2.65 8.31
C ASN A 146 1.67 2.99 8.08
N PRO A 147 2.62 2.34 8.77
CA PRO A 147 4.04 2.68 8.68
C PRO A 147 4.66 2.31 7.32
N ASN A 148 3.96 1.51 6.51
CA ASN A 148 4.38 1.07 5.18
C ASN A 148 3.94 2.05 4.07
N VAL A 149 3.16 3.06 4.41
CA VAL A 149 2.85 4.19 3.51
C VAL A 149 4.00 5.18 3.59
N ALA A 150 4.62 5.43 2.44
CA ALA A 150 5.73 6.34 2.28
C ALA A 150 5.21 7.62 1.64
N ASP A 151 5.11 8.72 2.39
CA ASP A 151 4.82 10.04 1.83
C ASP A 151 6.13 10.84 1.90
N LEU A 152 6.92 10.70 0.82
CA LEU A 152 8.25 11.30 0.71
C LEU A 152 8.26 12.39 -0.35
N SER A 153 8.54 13.61 0.10
CA SER A 153 8.75 14.75 -0.79
C SER A 153 10.24 15.04 -0.97
N VAL A 154 10.59 15.60 -2.13
CA VAL A 154 11.95 16.01 -2.43
C VAL A 154 12.00 17.47 -2.91
N SER A 155 12.97 18.22 -2.40
CA SER A 155 13.35 19.54 -2.91
C SER A 155 14.84 19.57 -3.20
N ALA A 156 15.25 20.46 -4.11
CA ALA A 156 16.64 20.65 -4.48
C ALA A 156 16.96 22.14 -4.60
N SER A 157 18.17 22.53 -4.21
CA SER A 157 18.71 23.83 -4.56
C SER A 157 19.04 23.88 -6.05
N ASP A 158 19.20 25.08 -6.60
CA ASP A 158 19.87 25.22 -7.89
C ASP A 158 21.32 24.74 -7.80
N LEU A 159 21.85 24.28 -8.92
CA LEU A 159 23.25 23.91 -9.05
C LEU A 159 24.06 25.18 -9.30
N VAL A 160 24.98 25.47 -8.38
CA VAL A 160 25.90 26.61 -8.49
C VAL A 160 27.29 26.07 -8.84
N TRP A 161 27.83 26.50 -9.98
CA TRP A 161 29.18 26.15 -10.41
C TRP A 161 30.23 27.03 -9.73
N GLY A 162 31.31 26.39 -9.29
CA GLY A 162 32.53 27.05 -8.86
C GLY A 162 33.37 27.56 -10.03
N PRO A 163 34.56 28.14 -9.75
CA PRO A 163 35.44 28.63 -10.80
C PRO A 163 35.89 27.50 -11.73
N ASP A 164 36.07 27.82 -13.01
CA ASP A 164 36.68 26.90 -13.98
C ASP A 164 38.16 26.69 -13.64
N ASN A 165 38.57 25.42 -13.63
CA ASN A 165 39.95 25.03 -13.40
C ASN A 165 40.42 24.10 -14.52
N GLY A 166 40.91 24.69 -15.61
CA GLY A 166 41.44 23.95 -16.75
C GLY A 166 40.37 23.23 -17.58
N GLY A 167 39.21 23.86 -17.79
CA GLY A 167 38.09 23.27 -18.54
C GLY A 167 37.25 22.28 -17.73
N SER A 168 37.29 22.39 -16.40
CA SER A 168 36.46 21.61 -15.50
C SER A 168 35.96 22.46 -14.34
N GLN A 169 34.66 22.40 -14.10
CA GLN A 169 34.00 23.04 -12.97
C GLN A 169 33.42 22.00 -12.02
N ARG A 170 33.45 22.34 -10.74
CA ARG A 170 32.76 21.62 -9.67
C ARG A 170 31.62 22.49 -9.18
N GLY A 171 30.45 21.90 -9.00
CA GLY A 171 29.27 22.59 -8.48
C GLY A 171 28.61 21.75 -7.42
N THR A 172 27.72 22.35 -6.65
CA THR A 172 27.03 21.65 -5.57
C THR A 172 25.53 21.80 -5.70
N VAL A 173 24.81 20.69 -5.51
CA VAL A 173 23.36 20.68 -5.33
C VAL A 173 23.03 20.13 -3.94
N THR A 174 22.12 20.80 -3.25
CA THR A 174 21.61 20.35 -1.96
C THR A 174 20.21 19.77 -2.18
N VAL A 175 20.03 18.50 -1.86
CA VAL A 175 18.76 17.79 -1.96
C VAL A 175 18.21 17.57 -0.56
N THR A 176 16.96 17.95 -0.33
CA THR A 176 16.26 17.68 0.94
C THR A 176 15.15 16.68 0.69
N VAL A 177 15.22 15.55 1.38
CA VAL A 177 14.14 14.56 1.45
C VAL A 177 13.38 14.80 2.73
N ARG A 178 12.05 14.91 2.65
CA ARG A 178 11.18 15.07 3.82
C ARG A 178 10.18 13.93 3.86
N ASN A 179 10.02 13.35 5.05
CA ASN A 179 9.02 12.34 5.30
C ASN A 179 7.78 13.00 5.91
N ASN A 180 6.75 13.18 5.10
CA ASN A 180 5.43 13.67 5.54
C ASN A 180 4.54 12.53 6.04
N GLY A 181 4.96 11.29 5.80
CA GLY A 181 4.21 10.09 6.11
C GLY A 181 4.26 9.72 7.59
N PRO A 182 3.41 8.75 7.97
CA PRO A 182 3.31 8.30 9.36
C PRO A 182 4.44 7.36 9.80
N GLY A 183 5.17 6.76 8.86
CA GLY A 183 6.25 5.83 9.12
C GLY A 183 7.48 6.12 8.27
N ALA A 184 8.57 5.42 8.53
CA ALA A 184 9.77 5.46 7.71
C ALA A 184 9.84 4.18 6.87
N PRO A 185 9.60 4.24 5.54
CA PRO A 185 9.75 3.07 4.67
C PRO A 185 11.12 2.40 4.84
N ALA A 186 11.15 1.08 4.69
CA ALA A 186 12.35 0.27 4.90
C ALA A 186 13.50 0.67 3.97
N ARG A 187 13.18 1.13 2.76
CA ARG A 187 14.14 1.57 1.74
C ARG A 187 13.63 2.81 1.03
N ALA A 188 14.53 3.74 0.76
CA ALA A 188 14.28 4.81 -0.18
C ALA A 188 15.52 5.11 -1.01
N THR A 189 15.28 5.67 -2.18
CA THR A 189 16.28 5.89 -3.21
C THR A 189 16.05 7.24 -3.86
N LEU A 190 17.13 7.99 -4.05
CA LEU A 190 17.16 9.17 -4.91
C LEU A 190 17.61 8.77 -6.31
N ALA A 191 16.78 9.02 -7.31
CA ALA A 191 17.09 8.87 -8.71
C ALA A 191 17.36 10.24 -9.33
N PHE A 192 18.56 10.43 -9.86
CA PHE A 192 18.96 11.62 -10.61
C PHE A 192 18.83 11.34 -12.11
N ALA A 193 18.30 12.31 -12.84
CA ALA A 193 18.37 12.41 -14.28
C ALA A 193 18.94 13.79 -14.64
N LEU A 194 20.20 13.80 -15.06
CA LEU A 194 20.94 15.01 -15.36
C LEU A 194 20.66 15.45 -16.80
N GLY A 195 20.42 16.75 -16.97
CA GLY A 195 20.21 17.38 -18.27
C GLY A 195 21.46 18.07 -18.80
N GLY A 196 21.44 18.36 -20.10
CA GLY A 196 22.56 18.98 -20.82
C GLY A 196 23.77 18.06 -20.91
N ASP A 197 24.96 18.67 -20.96
CA ASP A 197 26.26 17.98 -21.00
C ASP A 197 26.80 17.66 -19.59
N THR A 198 25.90 17.57 -18.59
CA THR A 198 26.29 17.20 -17.22
C THR A 198 26.44 15.68 -17.12
N TYR A 199 27.64 15.22 -16.77
CA TYR A 199 27.95 13.79 -16.63
C TYR A 199 28.55 13.44 -15.27
N LEU A 200 28.22 12.25 -14.79
CA LEU A 200 28.79 11.61 -13.62
C LEU A 200 29.86 10.62 -14.08
N TYR A 201 31.13 10.98 -13.96
CA TYR A 201 32.21 10.04 -14.29
C TYR A 201 32.32 8.99 -13.18
N GLN A 202 31.84 7.77 -13.47
CA GLN A 202 31.80 6.67 -12.50
C GLN A 202 33.14 6.44 -11.78
N GLU A 203 34.25 6.56 -12.51
CA GLU A 203 35.61 6.39 -12.00
C GLU A 203 36.00 7.45 -10.95
N THR A 204 35.36 8.62 -10.93
CA THR A 204 35.70 9.73 -10.00
C THR A 204 34.57 10.05 -9.02
N LEU A 205 33.43 9.34 -9.06
CA LEU A 205 32.30 9.67 -8.18
C LEU A 205 32.61 9.45 -6.71
N HIS A 206 33.43 8.45 -6.39
CA HIS A 206 33.91 8.24 -5.03
C HIS A 206 34.80 9.38 -4.53
N GLU A 207 35.28 10.26 -5.42
CA GLU A 207 36.02 11.47 -5.09
C GLU A 207 35.11 12.69 -4.89
N LEU A 208 33.83 12.60 -5.28
CA LEU A 208 32.84 13.66 -5.17
C LEU A 208 32.00 13.47 -3.91
N ALA A 209 31.91 14.52 -3.09
CA ALA A 209 31.14 14.47 -1.86
C ALA A 209 29.66 14.14 -2.13
N GLY A 210 29.11 13.23 -1.33
CA GLY A 210 27.69 12.87 -1.35
C GLY A 210 27.31 11.66 -2.23
N TRP A 211 28.23 11.13 -3.03
CA TRP A 211 27.96 10.01 -3.95
C TRP A 211 28.28 8.62 -3.37
N ASP A 212 28.68 8.54 -2.11
CA ASP A 212 29.01 7.28 -1.45
C ASP A 212 27.81 6.31 -1.47
N GLY A 213 28.03 5.11 -2.04
CA GLY A 213 27.01 4.08 -2.18
C GLY A 213 26.01 4.29 -3.32
N CYS A 214 26.15 5.35 -4.13
CA CYS A 214 25.36 5.56 -5.33
C CYS A 214 25.80 4.64 -6.48
N THR A 215 24.86 4.26 -7.33
CA THR A 215 25.11 3.57 -8.60
C THR A 215 24.83 4.52 -9.76
N VAL A 216 25.69 4.51 -10.77
CA VAL A 216 25.54 5.35 -11.97
C VAL A 216 25.26 4.49 -13.18
N GLY A 217 24.32 4.95 -13.99
CA GLY A 217 23.92 4.28 -15.22
C GLY A 217 25.01 4.39 -16.28
N SER A 218 25.00 3.48 -17.25
CA SER A 218 26.01 3.38 -18.32
C SER A 218 26.19 4.64 -19.17
N GLU A 219 25.21 5.53 -19.19
CA GLU A 219 25.23 6.80 -19.92
C GLU A 219 25.81 7.97 -19.10
N ASN A 220 26.18 7.74 -17.83
CA ASN A 220 26.69 8.75 -16.91
C ASN A 220 25.75 9.95 -16.66
N THR A 221 24.51 9.94 -17.16
CA THR A 221 23.49 10.99 -16.95
C THR A 221 22.44 10.60 -15.92
N LYS A 222 22.49 9.37 -15.42
CA LYS A 222 21.54 8.84 -14.43
C LYS A 222 22.28 8.26 -13.25
N ALA A 223 21.78 8.52 -12.06
CA ALA A 223 22.30 7.93 -10.84
C ALA A 223 21.21 7.55 -9.87
N THR A 224 21.53 6.64 -8.98
CA THR A 224 20.61 6.07 -8.01
C THR A 224 21.35 5.94 -6.69
N CYS A 225 20.90 6.68 -5.68
CA CYS A 225 21.54 6.77 -4.39
C CYS A 225 20.61 6.24 -3.30
N PRO A 226 21.04 5.24 -2.49
CA PRO A 226 20.26 4.87 -1.32
C PRO A 226 20.20 6.06 -0.36
N VAL A 227 19.03 6.33 0.21
CA VAL A 227 18.87 7.37 1.23
C VAL A 227 18.28 6.75 2.49
N THR A 228 18.91 7.04 3.63
CA THR A 228 18.27 6.78 4.91
C THR A 228 17.11 7.74 5.07
N VAL A 229 15.91 7.18 5.15
CA VAL A 229 14.67 7.93 5.28
C VAL A 229 14.65 8.68 6.62
N PRO A 230 14.33 9.98 6.65
CA PRO A 230 14.16 10.69 7.91
C PRO A 230 12.94 10.15 8.68
N PRO A 231 12.94 10.22 10.03
CA PRO A 231 11.75 9.91 10.82
C PRO A 231 10.52 10.70 10.36
N ALA A 232 9.33 10.20 10.69
CA ALA A 232 8.07 10.87 10.38
C ALA A 232 8.09 12.35 10.81
N GLY A 233 7.71 13.23 9.89
CA GLY A 233 7.70 14.69 10.08
C GLY A 233 9.07 15.38 9.98
N GLN A 234 10.16 14.64 9.78
CA GLN A 234 11.51 15.19 9.69
C GLN A 234 12.04 15.24 8.25
N SER A 235 13.11 16.00 8.07
CA SER A 235 13.83 16.13 6.82
C SER A 235 15.28 15.66 6.97
N ARG A 236 15.85 15.16 5.87
CA ARG A 236 17.27 14.90 5.72
C ARG A 236 17.78 15.66 4.52
N THR A 237 18.86 16.40 4.73
CA THR A 237 19.54 17.14 3.67
C THR A 237 20.82 16.41 3.28
N LEU A 238 21.03 16.28 1.98
CA LEU A 238 22.17 15.64 1.34
C LEU A 238 22.78 16.64 0.36
N THR A 239 24.10 16.66 0.29
CA THR A 239 24.85 17.57 -0.57
C THR A 239 25.63 16.74 -1.56
N PHE A 240 25.41 16.99 -2.85
CA PHE A 240 26.05 16.26 -3.94
C PHE A 240 26.94 17.22 -4.73
N GLU A 241 28.21 16.89 -4.85
CA GLU A 241 29.14 17.59 -5.74
C GLU A 241 29.00 17.06 -7.17
N LEU A 242 28.82 17.93 -8.14
CA LEU A 242 28.74 17.60 -9.56
C LEU A 242 29.99 18.13 -10.25
N ARG A 243 30.45 17.42 -11.27
CA ARG A 243 31.56 17.84 -12.12
C ARG A 243 31.07 17.98 -13.55
N HIS A 244 31.52 19.03 -14.22
CA HIS A 244 31.28 19.24 -15.65
C HIS A 244 32.62 19.48 -16.35
N GLY A 245 32.71 19.06 -17.61
CA GLY A 245 33.77 19.45 -18.54
C GLY A 245 33.51 20.85 -19.13
N THR A 246 34.14 21.15 -20.26
CA THR A 246 34.03 22.45 -20.96
C THR A 246 32.56 22.84 -21.16
N ILE A 247 32.14 23.95 -20.55
CA ILE A 247 30.74 24.40 -20.53
C ILE A 247 30.25 24.68 -21.95
N HIS A 248 29.27 23.91 -22.43
CA HIS A 248 28.46 24.27 -23.61
C HIS A 248 27.04 24.66 -23.19
N GLY A 249 26.91 25.79 -22.51
CA GLY A 249 25.62 26.43 -22.20
C GLY A 249 25.24 26.47 -20.71
N THR A 250 24.42 27.45 -20.34
CA THR A 250 23.75 27.58 -19.03
C THR A 250 22.25 27.30 -19.18
N GLY A 251 21.57 26.99 -18.08
CA GLY A 251 20.11 26.84 -18.06
C GLY A 251 19.59 25.42 -18.37
N PHE A 252 20.41 24.39 -18.22
CA PHE A 252 19.93 23.01 -18.28
C PHE A 252 19.16 22.66 -17.01
N SER A 253 18.13 21.83 -17.17
CA SER A 253 17.32 21.30 -16.08
C SER A 253 17.68 19.86 -15.81
N SER A 254 17.86 19.54 -14.53
CA SER A 254 18.06 18.18 -14.05
C SER A 254 16.96 17.84 -13.06
N THR A 255 16.57 16.57 -13.00
CA THR A 255 15.52 16.11 -12.09
C THR A 255 16.11 15.20 -11.03
N VAL A 256 15.64 15.36 -9.80
CA VAL A 256 15.83 14.37 -8.73
C VAL A 256 14.47 13.87 -8.29
N ARG A 257 14.35 12.55 -8.14
CA ARG A 257 13.14 11.87 -7.67
C ARG A 257 13.47 11.01 -6.46
N VAL A 258 12.63 11.05 -5.43
CA VAL A 258 12.66 10.09 -4.33
C VAL A 258 11.63 8.99 -4.58
N THR A 259 12.04 7.73 -4.39
CA THR A 259 11.12 6.58 -4.38
C THR A 259 11.34 5.78 -3.10
N ALA A 260 10.28 5.15 -2.62
CA ALA A 260 10.31 4.26 -1.47
C ALA A 260 9.88 2.85 -1.88
N ALA A 261 10.41 1.86 -1.17
CA ALA A 261 10.06 0.47 -1.36
C ALA A 261 9.77 -0.22 -0.02
N LEU A 262 8.86 -1.20 -0.08
CA LEU A 262 8.54 -2.12 1.00
C LEU A 262 9.70 -3.12 1.21
N PRO A 263 9.71 -3.89 2.32
CA PRO A 263 10.80 -4.83 2.63
C PRO A 263 11.06 -5.85 1.52
N ASP A 264 10.02 -6.31 0.83
CA ASP A 264 10.07 -7.23 -0.31
C ASP A 264 10.57 -6.58 -1.62
N GLY A 265 10.81 -5.26 -1.61
CA GLY A 265 11.27 -4.48 -2.75
C GLY A 265 10.17 -3.94 -3.66
N SER A 266 8.89 -4.22 -3.39
CA SER A 266 7.80 -3.62 -4.14
C SER A 266 7.71 -2.12 -3.85
N PRO A 267 7.17 -1.30 -4.76
CA PRO A 267 6.95 0.12 -4.49
C PRO A 267 6.10 0.33 -3.23
N ALA A 268 6.54 1.20 -2.33
CA ALA A 268 5.72 1.64 -1.21
C ALA A 268 4.67 2.65 -1.73
N PRO A 269 3.41 2.56 -1.31
CA PRO A 269 2.40 3.55 -1.71
C PRO A 269 2.77 4.93 -1.21
N ASP A 270 2.65 5.91 -2.09
CA ASP A 270 2.79 7.32 -1.78
C ASP A 270 1.49 8.06 -2.15
N PRO A 271 0.79 8.67 -1.18
CA PRO A 271 -0.46 9.37 -1.44
C PRO A 271 -0.28 10.65 -2.26
N ASN A 272 0.94 11.20 -2.34
CA ASN A 272 1.23 12.45 -3.03
C ASN A 272 2.43 12.35 -3.99
N THR A 273 2.39 11.38 -4.91
CA THR A 273 3.44 11.16 -5.93
C THR A 273 3.94 12.39 -6.73
N GLY A 274 3.20 13.50 -6.70
CA GLY A 274 3.55 14.75 -7.37
C GLY A 274 4.68 15.53 -6.69
N ASP A 275 4.96 15.31 -5.40
CA ASP A 275 6.07 15.97 -4.68
C ASP A 275 7.33 15.09 -4.54
N ASN A 276 7.25 13.85 -5.04
CA ASN A 276 8.37 12.91 -5.09
C ASN A 276 9.44 13.29 -6.11
N ALA A 277 9.22 14.31 -6.94
CA ALA A 277 10.20 14.77 -7.91
C ALA A 277 10.28 16.29 -7.96
N THR A 278 11.49 16.79 -8.16
CA THR A 278 11.75 18.21 -8.35
C THR A 278 12.83 18.40 -9.41
N THR A 279 12.83 19.59 -10.00
CA THR A 279 13.80 20.00 -10.99
C THR A 279 14.71 21.05 -10.39
N PHE A 280 16.02 20.92 -10.59
CA PHE A 280 16.99 21.95 -10.30
C PHE A 280 17.65 22.41 -11.60
N VAL A 281 18.02 23.68 -11.67
CA VAL A 281 18.67 24.27 -12.84
C VAL A 281 20.09 24.68 -12.52
N THR A 282 20.93 24.70 -13.55
CA THR A 282 22.28 25.26 -13.46
C THR A 282 22.21 26.79 -13.50
N LYS A 283 22.83 27.46 -12.52
CA LYS A 283 23.02 28.91 -12.50
C LYS A 283 24.45 29.31 -12.87
#